data_AF-A0A257Y5K8-F1
#
_entry.id   AF-A0A257Y5K8-F1
#
_cell.length_a   1.000
_cell.length_b   1.000
_cell.length_c   1.000
_cell.angle_alpha   90.00
_cell.angle_beta   90.00
_cell.angle_gamma   90.00
#
_symmetry.space_group_name_H-M   'P 1'
#
loop_
_entity.id
_entity.type
_entity.pdbx_description
1 polymer ?
#
loop_
_entity_poly.entity_id
_entity_poly.type
_entity_poly.pdbx_seq_one_letter_code
_entity_poly.pdbx_strand_id
1 'polypeptide(L)'
;MTLETLILLVIFIETSFLAYNSLARQKQSREAILLDTSVLIDGRIESIARSGLITSKLLIPQSVVRELQFMADKADHDKRERARYGLEMIEKLQSIDVVRAEVVADGKTDKYGVDEQLIVLAKQWNARLCTIDYNLNKSARVQNVTVVNINELAHALRVSYLPGETLDVKLVQNGQENSQAVGYLDDGTMVVVDDARKF
;
A
#
# COMPACT_ATOMS: atom_id res chain seq x y z
N MET A 1 -14.58 57.42 2.69
CA MET A 1 -14.29 56.08 2.14
C MET A 1 -14.97 56.00 0.78
N THR A 2 -14.24 55.75 -0.30
CA THR A 2 -14.78 55.75 -1.68
C THR A 2 -15.32 54.35 -2.04
N LEU A 3 -16.25 54.28 -2.99
CA LEU A 3 -16.82 52.99 -3.45
C LEU A 3 -15.73 52.01 -3.93
N GLU A 4 -14.69 52.52 -4.56
CA GLU A 4 -13.50 51.76 -4.99
C GLU A 4 -12.79 51.10 -3.81
N THR A 5 -12.62 51.82 -2.70
CA THR A 5 -11.99 51.24 -1.49
C THR A 5 -12.83 50.13 -0.87
N LEU A 6 -14.16 50.17 -1.00
CA LEU A 6 -15.05 49.12 -0.51
C LEU A 6 -14.94 47.84 -1.37
N ILE A 7 -14.92 48.00 -2.69
CA ILE A 7 -14.82 46.88 -3.65
C ILE A 7 -13.48 46.15 -3.49
N LEU A 8 -12.37 46.90 -3.35
CA LEU A 8 -11.05 46.31 -3.12
C LEU A 8 -10.99 45.50 -1.81
N LEU A 9 -11.68 45.96 -0.76
CA LEU A 9 -11.74 45.27 0.53
C LEU A 9 -12.49 43.94 0.42
N VAL A 10 -13.62 43.92 -0.30
CA VAL A 10 -14.41 42.69 -0.52
C VAL A 10 -13.61 41.68 -1.34
N ILE A 11 -12.97 42.11 -2.43
CA ILE A 11 -12.12 41.23 -3.25
C ILE A 11 -10.95 40.68 -2.43
N PHE A 12 -10.31 41.52 -1.61
CA PHE A 12 -9.20 41.08 -0.74
C PHE A 12 -9.66 40.04 0.28
N ILE A 13 -10.85 40.21 0.89
CA ILE A 13 -11.42 39.25 1.83
C ILE A 13 -11.74 37.92 1.13
N GLU A 14 -12.40 37.95 -0.02
CA GLU A 14 -12.75 36.73 -0.75
C GLU A 14 -11.51 35.98 -1.25
N THR A 15 -10.53 36.69 -1.82
CA THR A 15 -9.29 36.08 -2.30
C THR A 15 -8.45 35.52 -1.15
N SER A 16 -8.41 36.21 0.00
CA SER A 16 -7.76 35.71 1.22
C SER A 16 -8.47 34.47 1.78
N PHE A 17 -9.81 34.45 1.76
CA PHE A 17 -10.61 33.31 2.20
C PHE A 17 -10.42 32.09 1.29
N LEU A 18 -10.44 32.29 -0.02
CA LEU A 18 -10.17 31.24 -1.01
C LEU A 18 -8.73 30.72 -0.89
N ALA A 19 -7.75 31.60 -0.71
CA ALA A 19 -6.35 31.22 -0.51
C ALA A 19 -6.15 30.43 0.79
N TYR A 20 -6.77 30.86 1.90
CA TYR A 20 -6.74 30.15 3.17
C TYR A 20 -7.34 28.74 3.05
N ASN A 21 -8.51 28.61 2.42
CA ASN A 21 -9.16 27.32 2.21
C ASN A 21 -8.39 26.42 1.24
N SER A 22 -7.77 26.98 0.20
CA SER A 22 -6.90 26.26 -0.73
C SER A 22 -5.68 25.69 0.00
N LEU A 23 -5.01 26.51 0.82
CA LEU A 23 -3.85 26.08 1.61
C LEU A 23 -4.23 25.04 2.66
N ALA A 24 -5.39 25.19 3.31
CA ALA A 24 -5.92 24.19 4.25
C ALA A 24 -6.22 22.85 3.55
N ARG A 25 -6.86 22.88 2.36
CA ARG A 25 -7.12 21.68 1.55
C ARG A 25 -5.84 21.02 1.02
N GLN A 26 -4.85 21.81 0.62
CA GLN A 26 -3.56 21.28 0.14
C GLN A 26 -2.77 20.62 1.27
N LYS A 27 -2.90 21.11 2.50
CA LYS A 27 -2.35 20.47 3.71
C LYS A 27 -3.09 19.17 4.06
N GLN A 28 -4.36 19.04 3.66
CA GLN A 28 -5.20 17.87 3.86
C GLN A 28 -5.01 16.79 2.77
N SER A 29 -4.45 17.13 1.60
CA SER A 29 -4.36 16.21 0.45
C SER A 29 -3.16 15.26 0.44
N ARG A 30 -2.32 15.25 1.48
CA ARG A 30 -1.25 14.25 1.64
C ARG A 30 -1.64 13.27 2.75
N GLU A 31 -2.66 12.46 2.50
CA GLU A 31 -3.02 11.36 3.40
C GLU A 31 -1.81 10.46 3.55
N ALA A 32 -1.34 10.34 4.79
CA ALA A 32 -0.26 9.43 5.13
C ALA A 32 -0.71 7.98 4.91
N ILE A 33 0.25 7.08 4.77
CA ILE A 33 -0.01 5.65 4.68
C ILE A 33 0.56 4.99 5.92
N LEU A 34 -0.31 4.37 6.71
CA LEU A 34 0.02 3.58 7.88
C LEU A 34 0.42 2.17 7.44
N LEU A 35 1.62 1.72 7.80
CA LEU A 35 2.09 0.38 7.46
C LEU A 35 1.87 -0.60 8.62
N ASP A 36 1.43 -1.82 8.30
CA ASP A 36 1.37 -2.92 9.25
C ASP A 36 2.58 -3.86 9.15
N THR A 37 2.64 -4.84 10.05
CA THR A 37 3.69 -5.87 10.10
C THR A 37 3.74 -6.70 8.81
N SER A 38 2.58 -7.03 8.24
CA SER A 38 2.47 -7.91 7.08
C SER A 38 3.11 -7.30 5.82
N VAL A 39 2.91 -6.00 5.59
CA VAL A 39 3.50 -5.25 4.47
C VAL A 39 5.01 -5.13 4.59
N LEU A 40 5.53 -4.91 5.80
CA LEU A 40 6.98 -4.82 6.04
C LEU A 40 7.68 -6.16 5.79
N ILE A 41 7.06 -7.27 6.19
CA ILE A 41 7.59 -8.62 5.96
C ILE A 41 7.53 -9.01 4.47
N ASP A 42 6.49 -8.59 3.74
CA ASP A 42 6.38 -8.81 2.29
C ASP A 42 7.44 -8.03 1.49
N GLY A 43 7.67 -6.77 1.88
CA GLY A 43 8.78 -5.96 1.38
C GLY A 43 8.60 -5.33 0.00
N ARG A 44 7.57 -5.70 -0.79
CA ARG A 44 7.31 -5.06 -2.10
C ARG A 44 7.01 -3.56 -1.99
N ILE A 45 6.66 -3.08 -0.80
CA ILE A 45 6.48 -1.66 -0.50
C ILE A 45 7.72 -0.83 -0.81
N GLU A 46 8.93 -1.39 -0.69
CA GLU A 46 10.18 -0.68 -1.02
C GLU A 46 10.23 -0.32 -2.51
N SER A 47 10.04 -1.31 -3.39
CA SER A 47 10.08 -1.10 -4.84
C SER A 47 9.00 -0.12 -5.28
N ILE A 48 7.81 -0.22 -4.70
CA ILE A 48 6.70 0.69 -4.97
C ILE A 48 7.05 2.12 -4.52
N ALA A 49 7.63 2.28 -3.33
CA ALA A 49 8.08 3.57 -2.84
C ALA A 49 9.19 4.17 -3.71
N ARG A 50 10.22 3.39 -4.06
CA ARG A 50 11.33 3.83 -4.93
C ARG A 50 10.88 4.22 -6.32
N SER A 51 9.85 3.58 -6.86
CA SER A 51 9.30 3.92 -8.18
C SER A 51 8.65 5.31 -8.26
N GLY A 52 8.35 5.92 -7.10
CA GLY A 52 7.63 7.19 -7.03
C GLY A 52 6.10 7.04 -7.16
N LEU A 53 5.57 5.81 -7.28
CA LEU A 53 4.12 5.57 -7.29
C LEU A 53 3.47 5.97 -5.95
N ILE A 54 4.18 5.77 -4.83
CA ILE A 54 3.77 6.25 -3.51
C ILE A 54 4.62 7.45 -3.12
N THR A 55 3.98 8.63 -3.09
CA THR A 55 4.60 9.89 -2.64
C THR A 55 4.09 10.33 -1.25
N SER A 56 3.12 9.62 -0.69
CA SER A 56 2.58 9.89 0.65
C SER A 56 3.61 9.55 1.73
N LYS A 57 3.57 10.29 2.85
CA LYS A 57 4.37 9.95 4.04
C LYS A 57 3.99 8.54 4.54
N LEU A 58 4.99 7.71 4.81
CA LEU A 58 4.81 6.37 5.39
C LEU A 58 4.96 6.46 6.92
N LEU A 59 3.96 5.96 7.63
CA LEU A 59 3.92 5.93 9.09
C LEU A 59 4.01 4.48 9.56
N ILE A 60 4.98 4.20 10.41
CA ILE A 60 5.19 2.87 10.99
C ILE A 60 4.93 2.99 12.50
N PRO A 61 3.83 2.41 13.00
CA PRO A 61 3.52 2.46 14.43
C PRO A 61 4.61 1.79 15.28
N GLN A 62 4.91 2.33 16.45
CA GLN A 62 5.85 1.70 17.37
C GLN A 62 5.39 0.29 17.80
N SER A 63 4.08 0.02 17.85
CA SER A 63 3.54 -1.33 18.10
C SER A 63 3.96 -2.35 17.05
N VAL A 64 3.97 -1.98 15.76
CA VAL A 64 4.43 -2.82 14.65
C VAL A 64 5.91 -3.15 14.81
N VAL A 65 6.74 -2.16 15.18
CA VAL A 65 8.17 -2.39 15.46
C VAL A 65 8.35 -3.36 16.64
N ARG A 66 7.57 -3.18 17.71
CA ARG A 66 7.62 -4.08 18.89
C ARG A 66 7.19 -5.50 18.54
N GLU A 67 6.18 -5.66 17.68
CA GLU A 67 5.72 -6.98 17.21
C GLU A 67 6.82 -7.69 16.41
N LEU A 68 7.44 -6.99 15.45
CA LEU A 68 8.58 -7.51 14.69
C LEU A 68 9.75 -7.91 15.61
N GLN A 69 10.12 -7.07 16.58
CA GLN A 69 11.16 -7.40 17.55
C GLN A 69 10.81 -8.65 18.37
N PHE A 70 9.58 -8.72 18.87
CA PHE A 70 9.10 -9.89 19.62
C PHE A 70 9.16 -11.17 18.79
N MET A 71 8.74 -11.12 17.53
CA MET A 71 8.82 -12.24 16.59
C MET A 71 10.27 -12.63 16.29
N ALA A 72 11.17 -11.66 16.11
CA ALA A 72 12.59 -11.88 15.87
C ALA A 72 13.30 -12.58 17.05
N ASP A 73 12.83 -12.37 18.27
CA ASP A 73 13.42 -12.96 19.48
C ASP A 73 12.80 -14.32 19.86
N LYS A 74 11.48 -14.49 19.69
CA LYS A 74 10.73 -15.59 20.33
C LYS A 74 10.08 -16.58 19.38
N ALA A 75 10.13 -16.36 18.07
CA ALA A 75 9.50 -17.26 17.11
C ALA A 75 10.41 -18.42 16.68
N ASP A 76 9.86 -19.32 15.86
CA ASP A 76 10.62 -20.33 15.14
C ASP A 76 11.61 -19.69 14.15
N HIS A 77 12.57 -20.48 13.65
CA HIS A 77 13.64 -19.98 12.79
C HIS A 77 13.11 -19.12 11.63
N ASP A 78 12.11 -19.62 10.89
CA ASP A 78 11.61 -18.96 9.69
C ASP A 78 10.85 -17.66 10.00
N LYS A 79 10.03 -17.64 11.06
CA LYS A 79 9.36 -16.40 11.49
C LYS A 79 10.35 -15.37 12.01
N ARG A 80 11.43 -15.79 12.68
CA ARG A 80 12.49 -14.86 13.13
C ARG A 80 13.19 -14.20 11.95
N GLU A 81 13.57 -14.96 10.93
CA GLU A 81 14.20 -14.40 9.73
C GLU A 81 13.27 -13.43 8.99
N ARG A 82 11.98 -13.78 8.87
CA ARG A 82 10.97 -12.86 8.30
C ARG A 82 10.82 -11.57 9.12
N ALA A 83 10.83 -11.67 10.44
CA ALA A 83 10.71 -10.50 11.30
C ALA A 83 11.95 -9.60 11.25
N ARG A 84 13.15 -10.18 11.18
CA ARG A 84 14.41 -9.45 10.94
C ARG A 84 14.38 -8.73 9.59
N TYR A 85 13.90 -9.39 8.55
CA TYR A 85 13.68 -8.77 7.25
C TYR A 85 12.70 -7.60 7.32
N GLY A 86 11.60 -7.74 8.07
CA GLY A 86 10.65 -6.64 8.31
C GLY A 86 11.28 -5.44 9.04
N LEU A 87 12.20 -5.68 9.97
CA LEU A 87 12.97 -4.61 10.63
C LEU A 87 13.94 -3.92 9.65
N GLU A 88 14.68 -4.69 8.85
CA GLU A 88 15.55 -4.17 7.79
C GLU A 88 14.76 -3.34 6.76
N MET A 89 13.53 -3.75 6.46
CA MET A 89 12.63 -3.04 5.55
C MET A 89 12.31 -1.62 6.05
N ILE A 90 12.19 -1.41 7.36
CA ILE A 90 11.99 -0.07 7.93
C ILE A 90 13.19 0.83 7.62
N GLU A 91 14.41 0.33 7.80
CA GLU A 91 15.64 1.07 7.51
C GLU A 91 15.74 1.40 6.01
N LYS A 92 15.42 0.43 5.15
CA LYS A 92 15.36 0.63 3.69
C LYS A 92 14.38 1.73 3.33
N LEU A 93 13.17 1.71 3.86
CA LEU A 93 12.16 2.73 3.61
C LEU A 93 12.60 4.12 4.10
N GLN A 94 13.29 4.20 5.24
CA GLN A 94 13.83 5.46 5.76
C GLN A 94 14.97 6.03 4.91
N SER A 95 15.68 5.18 4.17
CA SER A 95 16.77 5.59 3.25
C SER A 95 16.30 6.11 1.89
N ILE A 96 15.00 6.05 1.58
CA ILE A 96 14.46 6.47 0.28
C ILE A 96 14.27 7.99 0.26
N ASP A 97 14.91 8.68 -0.68
CA ASP A 97 14.80 10.15 -0.79
C ASP A 97 13.42 10.63 -1.25
N VAL A 98 12.74 9.84 -2.09
CA VAL A 98 11.46 10.24 -2.71
C VAL A 98 10.25 10.09 -1.79
N VAL A 99 10.38 9.36 -0.68
CA VAL A 99 9.29 9.17 0.29
C VAL A 99 9.79 9.33 1.72
N ARG A 100 9.01 10.00 2.57
CA ARG A 100 9.37 10.14 3.98
C ARG A 100 8.74 9.02 4.80
N ALA A 101 9.56 8.11 5.32
CA ALA A 101 9.15 7.06 6.25
C ALA A 101 9.52 7.42 7.70
N GLU A 102 8.59 7.26 8.64
CA GLU A 102 8.83 7.54 10.06
C GLU A 102 8.20 6.50 10.96
N VAL A 103 8.96 6.14 12.01
CA VAL A 103 8.40 5.42 13.15
C VAL A 103 7.71 6.43 14.06
N VAL A 104 6.45 6.17 14.40
CA VAL A 104 5.61 7.07 15.17
C VAL A 104 5.08 6.42 16.44
N ALA A 105 5.06 7.19 17.52
CA ALA A 105 4.48 6.75 18.78
C ALA A 105 2.95 6.62 18.63
N ASP A 106 2.43 5.48 19.03
CA ASP A 106 1.04 5.05 18.83
C ASP A 106 0.30 4.78 20.15
N GLY A 107 0.86 5.27 21.26
CA GLY A 107 0.31 5.11 22.59
C GLY A 107 0.45 3.68 23.13
N LYS A 108 -0.34 3.37 24.15
CA LYS A 108 -0.45 2.01 24.66
C LYS A 108 -1.51 1.27 23.84
N THR A 109 -1.19 0.04 23.48
CA THR A 109 -2.19 -0.91 22.98
C THR A 109 -3.28 -1.04 24.04
N ASP A 110 -4.46 -0.49 23.75
CA ASP A 110 -5.64 -0.63 24.60
C ASP A 110 -6.05 -2.11 24.67
N LYS A 111 -7.10 -2.42 25.44
CA LYS A 111 -7.69 -3.77 25.53
C LYS A 111 -8.10 -4.40 24.18
N TYR A 112 -8.07 -3.64 23.09
CA TYR A 112 -8.43 -4.07 21.75
C TYR A 112 -7.21 -4.70 21.06
N GLY A 113 -7.44 -5.74 20.24
CA GLY A 113 -6.37 -6.41 19.51
C GLY A 113 -5.57 -5.46 18.59
N VAL A 114 -4.36 -5.87 18.20
CA VAL A 114 -3.43 -5.08 17.38
C VAL A 114 -4.11 -4.53 16.11
N ASP A 115 -4.93 -5.34 15.45
CA ASP A 115 -5.68 -4.97 14.24
C ASP A 115 -6.64 -3.79 14.45
N GLU A 116 -7.41 -3.81 15.54
CA GLU A 116 -8.36 -2.72 15.85
C GLU A 116 -7.60 -1.44 16.18
N GLN A 117 -6.46 -1.55 16.87
CA GLN A 117 -5.59 -0.40 17.14
C GLN A 117 -5.13 0.25 15.83
N LEU A 118 -4.72 -0.54 14.82
CA LEU A 118 -4.31 0.01 13.52
C LEU A 118 -5.44 0.76 12.81
N ILE A 119 -6.68 0.25 12.87
CA ILE A 119 -7.85 0.93 12.31
C ILE A 119 -8.12 2.25 13.03
N VAL A 120 -8.05 2.25 14.37
CA VAL A 120 -8.22 3.46 15.19
C VAL A 120 -7.16 4.49 14.87
N LEU A 121 -5.89 4.09 14.76
CA LEU A 121 -4.78 4.98 14.40
C LEU A 121 -4.95 5.57 12.99
N ALA A 122 -5.35 4.75 12.02
CA ALA A 122 -5.61 5.20 10.66
C ALA A 122 -6.69 6.31 10.63
N LYS A 123 -7.77 6.14 11.39
CA LYS A 123 -8.81 7.17 11.54
C LYS A 123 -8.30 8.43 12.22
N GLN A 124 -7.62 8.27 13.36
CA GLN A 124 -7.10 9.40 14.16
C GLN A 124 -6.10 10.25 13.39
N TRP A 125 -5.28 9.62 12.56
CA TRP A 125 -4.24 10.30 11.77
C TRP A 125 -4.71 10.70 10.37
N ASN A 126 -5.98 10.45 10.04
CA ASN A 126 -6.53 10.63 8.69
C ASN A 126 -5.60 10.00 7.63
N ALA A 127 -5.18 8.77 7.91
CA ALA A 127 -4.23 7.99 7.13
C ALA A 127 -4.92 6.79 6.48
N ARG A 128 -4.39 6.35 5.34
CA ARG A 128 -4.79 5.11 4.68
C ARG A 128 -4.03 3.95 5.30
N LEU A 129 -4.67 2.80 5.49
CA LEU A 129 -4.02 1.61 6.02
C LEU A 129 -3.43 0.78 4.88
N CYS A 130 -2.13 0.50 4.90
CA CYS A 130 -1.50 -0.45 4.00
C CYS A 130 -1.35 -1.79 4.72
N THR A 131 -2.01 -2.81 4.17
CA THR A 131 -1.99 -4.17 4.71
C THR A 131 -2.14 -5.19 3.58
N ILE A 132 -1.54 -6.37 3.73
CA ILE A 132 -1.82 -7.54 2.89
C ILE A 132 -2.70 -8.57 3.62
N ASP A 133 -3.04 -8.33 4.90
CA ASP A 133 -3.94 -9.20 5.65
C ASP A 133 -5.39 -9.01 5.20
N TYR A 134 -6.03 -10.12 4.85
CA TYR A 134 -7.39 -10.12 4.33
C TYR A 134 -8.44 -9.69 5.37
N ASN A 135 -8.28 -10.11 6.63
CA ASN A 135 -9.23 -9.83 7.70
C ASN A 135 -9.15 -8.37 8.15
N LEU A 136 -7.94 -7.85 8.31
CA LEU A 136 -7.69 -6.45 8.63
C LEU A 136 -8.18 -5.54 7.49
N ASN A 137 -7.90 -5.89 6.22
CA ASN A 137 -8.43 -5.16 5.06
C ASN A 137 -9.96 -5.08 5.10
N LYS A 138 -10.65 -6.22 5.26
CA LYS A 138 -12.11 -6.26 5.33
C LYS A 138 -12.66 -5.44 6.49
N SER A 139 -12.08 -5.58 7.68
CA SER A 139 -12.49 -4.87 8.88
C SER A 139 -12.30 -3.36 8.75
N ALA A 140 -11.16 -2.93 8.22
CA ALA A 140 -10.85 -1.52 7.97
C ALA A 140 -11.84 -0.89 6.99
N ARG A 141 -12.18 -1.57 5.89
CA ARG A 141 -13.16 -1.07 4.91
C ARG A 141 -14.56 -0.91 5.50
N VAL A 142 -15.03 -1.89 6.29
CA VAL A 142 -16.33 -1.79 7.00
C VAL A 142 -16.36 -0.57 7.91
N GLN A 143 -15.21 -0.23 8.48
CA GLN A 143 -15.01 0.91 9.35
C GLN A 143 -14.73 2.23 8.61
N ASN A 144 -14.88 2.28 7.28
CA ASN A 144 -14.60 3.43 6.41
C ASN A 144 -13.15 3.93 6.45
N VAL A 145 -12.19 3.02 6.65
CA VAL A 145 -10.76 3.31 6.46
C VAL A 145 -10.36 2.89 5.06
N THR A 146 -9.75 3.81 4.32
CA THR A 146 -9.19 3.53 3.00
C THR A 146 -8.01 2.57 3.14
N VAL A 147 -8.03 1.46 2.40
CA VAL A 147 -6.99 0.45 2.42
C VAL A 147 -6.14 0.50 1.14
N VAL A 148 -4.82 0.52 1.30
CA VAL A 148 -3.84 0.34 0.21
C VAL A 148 -3.36 -1.11 0.27
N ASN A 149 -3.89 -1.96 -0.60
CA ASN A 149 -3.50 -3.36 -0.66
C ASN A 149 -2.51 -3.59 -1.81
N ILE A 150 -1.29 -4.00 -1.48
CA ILE A 150 -0.22 -4.25 -2.45
C ILE A 150 -0.60 -5.38 -3.43
N ASN A 151 -1.36 -6.38 -2.98
CA ASN A 151 -1.83 -7.45 -3.86
C ASN A 151 -2.82 -6.92 -4.90
N GLU A 152 -3.78 -6.08 -4.49
CA GLU A 152 -4.73 -5.45 -5.42
C GLU A 152 -4.00 -4.56 -6.42
N LEU A 153 -2.99 -3.82 -5.98
CA LEU A 153 -2.14 -3.02 -6.87
C LEU A 153 -1.40 -3.90 -7.88
N ALA A 154 -0.76 -4.98 -7.44
CA ALA A 154 -0.04 -5.90 -8.32
C ALA A 154 -0.97 -6.53 -9.36
N HIS A 155 -2.20 -6.87 -8.99
CA HIS A 155 -3.22 -7.35 -9.92
C HIS A 155 -3.64 -6.27 -10.93
N ALA A 156 -3.82 -5.03 -10.50
CA ALA A 156 -4.20 -3.92 -11.37
C ALA A 156 -3.10 -3.53 -12.37
N LEU A 157 -1.84 -3.84 -12.07
CA LEU A 157 -0.70 -3.60 -12.95
C LEU A 157 -0.46 -4.73 -13.97
N ARG A 158 -1.22 -5.82 -13.92
CA ARG A 158 -1.13 -6.87 -14.94
C ARG A 158 -1.56 -6.33 -16.29
N VAL A 159 -0.82 -6.69 -17.33
CA VAL A 159 -1.15 -6.32 -18.70
C VAL A 159 -2.51 -6.91 -19.06
N SER A 160 -3.45 -6.05 -19.45
CA SER A 160 -4.71 -6.48 -20.03
C SER A 160 -4.54 -6.66 -21.53
N TYR A 161 -4.70 -7.88 -22.03
CA TYR A 161 -4.72 -8.13 -23.47
C TYR A 161 -5.99 -7.59 -24.11
N LEU A 162 -5.86 -6.93 -25.25
CA LEU A 162 -6.99 -6.42 -26.03
C LEU A 162 -7.54 -7.49 -26.99
N PRO A 163 -8.85 -7.47 -27.30
CA PRO A 163 -9.39 -8.33 -28.34
C PRO A 163 -8.64 -8.15 -29.67
N GLY A 164 -8.13 -9.25 -30.23
CA GLY A 164 -7.37 -9.26 -31.47
C GLY A 164 -5.85 -9.26 -31.31
N GLU A 165 -5.32 -9.10 -30.08
CA GLU A 165 -3.90 -9.33 -29.82
C GLU A 165 -3.56 -10.82 -29.88
N THR A 166 -2.48 -11.15 -30.60
CA THR A 166 -1.94 -12.51 -30.67
C THR A 166 -0.71 -12.60 -29.78
N LEU A 167 -0.61 -13.70 -29.02
CA LEU A 167 0.51 -13.97 -28.11
C LEU A 167 1.16 -15.28 -28.52
N ASP A 168 2.48 -15.23 -28.66
CA ASP A 168 3.28 -16.44 -28.88
C ASP A 168 3.62 -17.04 -27.51
N VAL A 169 3.00 -18.17 -27.20
CA VAL A 169 3.25 -18.90 -25.95
C VAL A 169 3.95 -20.21 -26.27
N LYS A 170 5.16 -20.37 -25.73
CA LYS A 170 5.87 -21.65 -25.84
C LYS A 170 5.27 -22.64 -24.84
N LEU A 171 4.75 -23.75 -25.36
CA LEU A 171 4.30 -24.88 -24.55
C LEU A 171 5.52 -25.62 -23.98
N VAL A 172 5.56 -25.81 -22.66
CA VAL A 172 6.71 -26.38 -21.95
C VAL A 172 6.43 -27.74 -21.31
N GLN A 173 5.16 -28.06 -21.04
CA GLN A 173 4.77 -29.34 -20.43
C GLN A 173 3.33 -29.73 -20.81
N ASN A 174 2.97 -31.00 -20.60
CA ASN A 174 1.59 -31.46 -20.73
C ASN A 174 0.73 -30.90 -19.58
N GLY A 175 -0.55 -30.63 -19.86
CA GLY A 175 -1.53 -30.23 -18.87
C GLY A 175 -2.07 -31.40 -18.05
N GLN A 176 -3.06 -31.11 -17.20
CA GLN A 176 -3.69 -32.15 -16.38
C GLN A 176 -4.49 -33.15 -17.23
N GLU A 177 -5.14 -32.66 -18.29
CA GLU A 177 -5.84 -33.51 -19.24
C GLU A 177 -4.96 -33.87 -20.43
N ASN A 178 -5.23 -35.03 -21.03
CA ASN A 178 -4.43 -35.56 -22.16
C ASN A 178 -4.43 -34.64 -23.41
N SER A 179 -5.42 -33.75 -23.58
CA SER A 179 -5.49 -32.76 -24.67
C SER A 179 -4.77 -31.45 -24.35
N GLN A 180 -4.35 -31.25 -23.11
CA GLN A 180 -3.86 -29.96 -22.67
C GLN A 180 -2.33 -29.89 -22.73
N ALA A 181 -1.85 -28.69 -22.99
CA ALA A 181 -0.47 -28.30 -22.76
C ALA A 181 -0.43 -27.02 -21.93
N VAL A 182 0.68 -26.81 -21.23
CA VAL A 182 0.89 -25.64 -20.37
C VAL A 182 2.11 -24.90 -20.88
N GLY A 183 1.94 -23.59 -21.05
CA GLY A 183 2.99 -22.62 -21.28
C GLY A 183 2.98 -21.55 -20.20
N TYR A 184 3.96 -20.67 -20.26
CA TYR A 184 4.05 -19.52 -19.38
C TYR A 184 4.28 -18.26 -20.22
N LEU A 185 3.62 -17.17 -19.84
CA LEU A 185 3.92 -15.84 -20.34
C LEU A 185 5.20 -15.32 -19.69
N ASP A 186 5.76 -14.23 -20.23
CA ASP A 186 6.99 -13.60 -19.73
C ASP A 186 6.88 -13.15 -18.26
N ASP A 187 5.66 -12.87 -17.79
CA ASP A 187 5.37 -12.48 -16.40
C ASP A 187 5.15 -13.69 -15.45
N GLY A 188 5.31 -14.92 -15.96
CA GLY A 188 5.12 -16.16 -15.21
C GLY A 188 3.66 -16.62 -15.09
N THR A 189 2.70 -15.93 -15.71
CA THR A 189 1.31 -16.38 -15.76
C THR A 189 1.21 -17.71 -16.52
N MET A 190 0.62 -18.71 -15.87
CA MET A 190 0.39 -20.04 -16.45
C MET A 190 -0.75 -19.98 -17.47
N VAL A 191 -0.47 -20.43 -18.69
CA VAL A 191 -1.43 -20.54 -19.78
C VAL A 191 -1.66 -22.01 -20.08
N VAL A 192 -2.91 -22.46 -19.98
CA VAL A 192 -3.32 -23.81 -20.35
C VAL A 192 -4.01 -23.76 -21.70
N VAL A 193 -3.46 -24.47 -22.68
CA VAL A 193 -4.00 -24.59 -24.04
C VAL A 193 -4.64 -25.96 -24.18
N ASP A 194 -5.91 -26.00 -24.55
CA ASP A 194 -6.64 -27.24 -24.85
C ASP A 194 -6.54 -27.61 -26.35
N ASP A 195 -6.72 -28.88 -26.68
CA ASP A 195 -6.42 -29.51 -27.99
C ASP A 195 -4.98 -29.30 -28.52
N ALA A 196 -4.01 -29.17 -27.62
CA ALA A 196 -2.60 -28.93 -27.93
C ALA A 196 -1.88 -30.15 -28.57
N ARG A 197 -2.52 -31.32 -28.62
CA ARG A 197 -1.96 -32.57 -29.19
C ARG A 197 -1.64 -32.50 -30.69
N LYS A 198 -2.11 -31.49 -31.41
CA LYS A 198 -1.91 -31.33 -32.86
C LYS A 198 -0.70 -30.45 -33.24
N PHE A 199 0.01 -29.85 -32.28
CA PHE A 199 1.11 -28.92 -32.52
C PHE A 199 2.41 -29.35 -31.83
#